data_AF-A0A7R9W997-F1
#
_entry.id   AF-A0A7R9W997-F1
#
_cell.length_a   1.000
_cell.length_b   1.000
_cell.length_c   1.000
_cell.angle_alpha   90.00
_cell.angle_beta   90.00
_cell.angle_gamma   90.00
#
_symmetry.space_group_name_H-M   'P 1'
#
loop_
_entity.id
_entity.type
_entity.pdbx_description
1 polymer ?
#
loop_
_entity_poly.entity_id
_entity_poly.type
_entity_poly.pdbx_seq_one_letter_code
_entity_poly.pdbx_strand_id
1 'polypeptide(L)'
;ATALSRIRPVETMSNSCEHADMFEFSLALSVASIMTIFRYVDIARNVIGEPAAEVAAKRDIRWRAVPTLWFIAAAYKSGSDFYATNCEQFQTNNVPIIFCLVGWVSWAIFGLFEHITWANKHQYKERFIPMNVSFAIHRYGEWFMLMFGESILSLIIVGGDPESAKYYVTFYSGVISIILLQRIHFRNEPHHSDEHALGRSRHSSYFYTILVPLYSAVLIAIGVSYKMFLYDFVYVDNGSNSRRVLAAEDSASTGDSSYDR
;
A
#
# COMPACT_ATOMS: atom_id res chain seq x y z
N ALA A 1 -8.20 7.23 -1.40
CA ALA A 1 -8.24 7.35 -2.87
C ALA A 1 -7.11 8.20 -3.43
N THR A 2 -6.97 9.46 -3.03
CA THR A 2 -5.91 10.40 -3.47
C THR A 2 -4.45 10.03 -3.13
N ALA A 3 -4.19 8.91 -2.46
CA ALA A 3 -2.83 8.54 -2.04
C ALA A 3 -1.94 8.11 -3.21
N LEU A 4 -2.50 7.47 -4.25
CA LEU A 4 -1.72 6.95 -5.39
C LEU A 4 -1.53 7.97 -6.51
N SER A 5 -2.39 8.98 -6.62
CA SER A 5 -2.16 10.08 -7.56
C SER A 5 -0.98 10.97 -7.15
N ARG A 6 -0.56 10.88 -5.87
CA ARG A 6 0.61 11.55 -5.28
C ARG A 6 1.69 10.55 -4.83
N ILE A 7 1.95 9.49 -5.59
CA ILE A 7 3.18 8.72 -5.37
C ILE A 7 4.35 9.69 -5.61
N ARG A 8 4.98 10.11 -4.53
CA ARG A 8 6.15 10.97 -4.58
C ARG A 8 7.31 10.17 -5.17
N PRO A 9 8.16 10.79 -6.00
CA PRO A 9 9.34 10.11 -6.50
C PRO A 9 10.23 9.69 -5.33
N VAL A 10 11.07 8.67 -5.58
CA VAL A 10 12.02 8.18 -4.58
C VAL A 10 12.94 9.31 -4.11
N GLU A 11 13.27 10.26 -4.98
CA GLU A 11 14.05 11.46 -4.67
C GLU A 11 13.40 12.25 -3.51
N THR A 12 12.10 12.57 -3.62
CA THR A 12 11.35 13.26 -2.56
C THR A 12 11.29 12.45 -1.26
N MET A 13 11.05 11.13 -1.34
CA MET A 13 11.00 10.29 -0.13
C MET A 13 12.37 10.05 0.51
N SER A 14 13.45 10.08 -0.29
CA SER A 14 14.82 9.92 0.18
C SER A 14 15.39 11.19 0.83
N ASN A 15 14.80 12.35 0.53
CA ASN A 15 15.16 13.64 1.13
C ASN A 15 14.19 13.99 2.28
N SER A 16 14.30 13.24 3.38
CA SER A 16 13.44 13.43 4.56
C SER A 16 13.69 14.75 5.30
N CYS A 17 14.76 15.49 5.00
CA CYS A 17 14.93 16.82 5.59
C CYS A 17 14.02 17.85 4.91
N GLU A 18 14.04 17.88 3.58
CA GLU A 18 13.29 18.90 2.83
C GLU A 18 11.80 18.58 2.76
N HIS A 19 11.44 17.30 2.80
CA HIS A 19 10.08 16.85 2.59
C HIS A 19 9.55 16.01 3.76
N ALA A 20 8.42 16.41 4.31
CA ALA A 20 7.72 15.68 5.37
C ALA A 20 7.06 14.39 4.87
N ASP A 21 6.95 14.17 3.55
CA ASP A 21 6.18 13.05 2.97
C ASP A 21 6.62 11.67 3.51
N MET A 22 7.93 11.44 3.69
CA MET A 22 8.43 10.17 4.22
C MET A 22 8.10 9.98 5.71
N PHE A 23 8.15 11.08 6.48
CA PHE A 23 7.75 11.07 7.88
C PHE A 23 6.24 10.82 8.04
N GLU A 24 5.41 11.52 7.29
CA GLU A 24 3.95 11.32 7.30
C GLU A 24 3.58 9.88 6.91
N PHE A 25 4.23 9.34 5.87
CA PHE A 25 3.99 7.98 5.40
C PHE A 25 4.35 6.93 6.47
N SER A 26 5.56 7.01 7.03
CA SER A 26 6.02 6.06 8.06
C SER A 26 5.26 6.21 9.38
N LEU A 27 4.85 7.43 9.74
CA LEU A 27 3.98 7.68 10.89
C LEU A 27 2.59 7.06 10.68
N ALA A 28 1.99 7.23 9.50
CA ALA A 28 0.70 6.63 9.18
C ALA A 28 0.74 5.09 9.27
N LEU A 29 1.81 4.46 8.76
CA LEU A 29 2.03 3.02 8.91
C LEU A 29 2.16 2.60 10.38
N SER A 30 2.92 3.36 11.17
CA SER A 30 3.12 3.12 12.59
C SER A 30 1.80 3.17 13.37
N VAL A 31 1.03 4.26 13.18
CA VAL A 31 -0.27 4.45 13.84
C VAL A 31 -1.25 3.36 13.41
N ALA A 32 -1.33 3.03 12.12
CA ALA A 32 -2.20 1.96 11.64
C ALA A 32 -1.84 0.60 12.26
N SER A 33 -0.54 0.30 12.39
CA SER A 33 -0.07 -0.94 13.00
C SER A 33 -0.39 -1.00 14.49
N ILE A 34 -0.15 0.09 15.23
CA ILE A 34 -0.47 0.23 16.66
C ILE A 34 -1.98 0.09 16.89
N MET A 35 -2.81 0.80 16.12
CA MET A 35 -4.28 0.70 16.20
C MET A 35 -4.75 -0.73 15.96
N THR A 36 -4.11 -1.45 15.03
CA THR A 36 -4.44 -2.85 14.79
C THR A 36 -4.04 -3.74 15.96
N ILE A 37 -2.89 -3.51 16.60
CA ILE A 37 -2.50 -4.21 17.83
C ILE A 37 -3.52 -3.94 18.93
N PHE A 38 -3.94 -2.69 19.15
CA PHE A 38 -4.97 -2.35 20.14
C PHE A 38 -6.29 -3.10 19.87
N ARG A 39 -6.71 -3.19 18.61
CA ARG A 39 -7.89 -3.99 18.23
C ARG A 39 -7.73 -5.46 18.63
N TYR A 40 -6.56 -6.06 18.46
CA TYR A 40 -6.33 -7.43 18.90
C TYR A 40 -6.23 -7.57 20.41
N VAL A 41 -5.69 -6.57 21.12
CA VAL A 41 -5.69 -6.54 22.59
C VAL A 41 -7.12 -6.50 23.12
N ASP A 42 -7.98 -5.70 22.49
CA ASP A 42 -9.40 -5.60 22.80
C ASP A 42 -10.10 -6.96 22.61
N ILE A 43 -9.92 -7.61 21.45
CA ILE A 43 -10.43 -8.97 21.18
C ILE A 43 -9.90 -9.98 22.21
N ALA A 44 -8.61 -9.93 22.55
CA ALA A 44 -8.00 -10.86 23.50
C ALA A 44 -8.50 -10.68 24.94
N ARG A 45 -9.06 -9.53 25.30
CA ARG A 45 -9.56 -9.23 26.66
C ARG A 45 -11.08 -9.36 26.78
N ASN A 46 -11.80 -8.94 25.74
CA ASN A 46 -13.25 -8.76 25.79
C ASN A 46 -14.04 -9.86 25.08
N VAL A 47 -13.39 -10.85 24.45
CA VAL A 47 -14.10 -11.97 23.84
C VAL A 47 -14.69 -12.91 24.90
N ILE A 48 -16.00 -13.14 24.84
CA ILE A 48 -16.71 -14.04 25.77
C ILE A 48 -17.14 -15.28 24.99
N GLY A 49 -16.79 -16.46 25.49
CA GLY A 49 -17.30 -17.74 24.97
C GLY A 49 -16.52 -18.33 23.79
N GLU A 50 -15.49 -17.67 23.27
CA GLU A 50 -14.69 -18.15 22.12
C GLU A 50 -13.17 -18.19 22.44
N PRO A 51 -12.66 -19.27 23.06
CA PRO A 51 -11.24 -19.36 23.43
C PRO A 51 -10.30 -19.38 22.21
N ALA A 52 -10.78 -19.84 21.05
CA ALA A 52 -10.02 -19.82 19.81
C ALA A 52 -9.70 -18.39 19.36
N ALA A 53 -10.65 -17.45 19.50
CA ALA A 53 -10.49 -16.04 19.16
C ALA A 53 -9.40 -15.38 20.01
N GLU A 54 -9.40 -15.65 21.31
CA GLU A 54 -8.40 -15.13 22.25
C GLU A 54 -6.99 -15.61 21.88
N VAL A 55 -6.84 -16.90 21.58
CA VAL A 55 -5.56 -17.50 21.20
C VAL A 55 -5.06 -16.94 19.87
N ALA A 56 -5.95 -16.77 18.89
CA ALA A 56 -5.63 -16.16 17.61
C ALA A 56 -5.20 -14.69 17.76
N ALA A 57 -5.92 -13.91 18.57
CA ALA A 57 -5.59 -12.51 18.84
C ALA A 57 -4.23 -12.36 19.53
N LYS A 58 -3.92 -13.17 20.54
CA LYS A 58 -2.60 -13.18 21.21
C LYS A 58 -1.47 -13.52 20.24
N ARG A 59 -1.69 -14.45 19.33
CA ARG A 59 -0.72 -14.77 18.27
C ARG A 59 -0.52 -13.57 17.34
N ASP A 60 -1.60 -12.97 16.86
CA ASP A 60 -1.54 -11.85 15.91
C ASP A 60 -0.87 -10.60 16.54
N ILE A 61 -1.05 -10.36 17.85
CA ILE A 61 -0.31 -9.33 18.59
C ILE A 61 1.20 -9.59 18.51
N ARG A 62 1.66 -10.81 18.80
CA ARG A 62 3.08 -11.17 18.74
C ARG A 62 3.65 -11.02 17.33
N TRP A 63 2.90 -11.46 16.32
CA TRP A 63 3.30 -11.36 14.92
C TRP A 63 3.40 -9.92 14.42
N ARG A 64 2.54 -9.03 14.93
CA ARG A 64 2.55 -7.61 14.56
C ARG A 64 3.51 -6.75 15.36
N ALA A 65 3.96 -7.20 16.53
CA ALA A 65 4.90 -6.44 17.34
C ALA A 65 6.20 -6.13 16.58
N VAL A 66 6.82 -7.14 15.94
CA VAL A 66 8.09 -6.97 15.20
C VAL A 66 8.00 -5.95 14.05
N PRO A 67 7.08 -6.08 13.07
CA PRO A 67 6.96 -5.08 11.99
C PRO A 67 6.59 -3.69 12.52
N THR A 68 5.83 -3.61 13.61
CA THR A 68 5.47 -2.32 14.24
C THR A 68 6.70 -1.58 14.76
N LEU A 69 7.65 -2.29 15.37
CA LEU A 69 8.91 -1.68 15.81
C LEU A 69 9.72 -1.11 14.64
N TRP A 70 9.74 -1.81 13.50
CA TRP A 70 10.38 -1.30 12.28
C TRP A 70 9.70 -0.04 11.74
N PHE A 71 8.36 0.01 11.74
CA PHE A 71 7.64 1.20 11.31
C PHE A 71 7.87 2.39 12.25
N ILE A 72 7.87 2.15 13.57
CA ILE A 72 8.16 3.20 14.57
C ILE A 72 9.60 3.70 14.39
N ALA A 73 10.57 2.81 14.15
CA ALA A 73 11.96 3.19 13.88
C ALA A 73 12.08 4.02 12.59
N ALA A 74 11.34 3.65 11.53
CA ALA A 74 11.26 4.44 10.30
C ALA A 74 10.72 5.84 10.58
N ALA A 75 9.59 5.95 11.28
CA ALA A 75 8.95 7.23 11.62
C ALA A 75 9.83 8.11 12.49
N TYR A 76 10.49 7.51 13.50
CA TYR A 76 11.44 8.21 14.34
C TYR A 76 12.62 8.76 13.53
N LYS A 77 13.21 7.94 12.66
CA LYS A 77 14.38 8.35 11.87
C LYS A 77 14.03 9.42 10.84
N SER A 78 12.95 9.26 10.07
CA SER A 78 12.52 10.30 9.13
C SER A 78 12.09 11.58 9.84
N GLY A 79 11.46 11.47 11.01
CA GLY A 79 11.08 12.63 11.83
C GLY A 79 12.29 13.37 12.40
N SER A 80 13.31 12.65 12.90
CA SER A 80 14.53 13.27 13.40
C SER A 80 15.29 14.02 12.30
N ASP A 81 15.29 13.45 11.09
CA ASP A 81 15.95 14.06 9.94
C ASP A 81 15.19 15.33 9.48
N PHE A 82 13.85 15.32 9.55
CA PHE A 82 13.00 16.47 9.21
C PHE A 82 13.13 17.64 10.20
N TYR A 83 13.23 17.37 11.51
CA TYR A 83 13.31 18.41 12.54
C TYR A 83 14.76 18.83 12.90
N ALA A 84 15.77 18.22 12.28
CA ALA A 84 17.16 18.60 12.55
C ALA A 84 17.47 19.98 11.96
N THR A 85 17.98 20.90 12.78
CA THR A 85 18.25 22.30 12.39
C THR A 85 19.38 22.45 11.37
N ASN A 86 20.20 21.40 11.17
CA ASN A 86 21.44 21.44 10.37
C ASN A 86 21.35 20.49 9.16
N CYS A 87 20.48 20.80 8.21
CA CYS A 87 20.37 20.02 6.96
C CYS A 87 21.35 20.46 5.87
N GLU A 88 22.52 20.97 6.24
CA GLU A 88 23.45 21.60 5.28
C GLU A 88 24.16 20.61 4.34
N GLN A 89 23.90 19.30 4.47
CA GLN A 89 24.36 18.31 3.49
C GLN A 89 23.21 17.41 3.03
N PHE A 90 22.79 17.65 1.79
CA PHE A 90 21.79 16.91 0.99
C PHE A 90 22.20 15.46 0.71
N GLN A 91 22.41 14.66 1.75
CA GLN A 91 22.66 13.25 1.57
C GLN A 91 21.33 12.51 1.54
N THR A 92 20.97 11.99 0.36
CA THR A 92 19.81 11.11 0.18
C THR A 92 19.86 9.98 1.20
N ASN A 93 18.90 9.94 2.13
CA ASN A 93 18.86 8.95 3.19
C ASN A 93 17.74 7.94 2.93
N ASN A 94 18.11 6.78 2.38
CA ASN A 94 17.16 5.71 2.09
C ASN A 94 16.84 4.83 3.31
N VAL A 95 17.41 5.10 4.49
CA VAL A 95 17.24 4.26 5.68
C VAL A 95 15.77 4.09 6.12
N PRO A 96 14.92 5.14 6.18
CA PRO A 96 13.53 4.98 6.56
C PRO A 96 12.74 4.08 5.59
N ILE A 97 13.05 4.17 4.28
CA ILE A 97 12.42 3.35 3.24
C ILE A 97 12.79 1.88 3.45
N ILE A 98 14.07 1.61 3.72
CA ILE A 98 14.56 0.26 4.02
C ILE A 98 13.88 -0.29 5.28
N PHE A 99 13.71 0.51 6.33
CA PHE A 99 13.00 0.07 7.54
C PHE A 99 11.53 -0.28 7.27
N CYS A 100 10.80 0.50 6.48
CA CYS A 100 9.43 0.15 6.06
C CYS A 100 9.41 -1.18 5.28
N LEU A 101 10.34 -1.37 4.35
CA LEU A 101 10.45 -2.61 3.57
C LEU A 101 10.78 -3.82 4.47
N VAL A 102 11.77 -3.68 5.35
CA VAL A 102 12.16 -4.73 6.32
C VAL A 102 10.99 -5.03 7.26
N GLY A 103 10.24 -4.02 7.70
CA GLY A 103 9.01 -4.21 8.48
C GLY A 103 8.03 -5.14 7.73
N TRP A 104 7.72 -4.83 6.47
CA TRP A 104 6.81 -5.65 5.67
C TRP A 104 7.33 -7.07 5.43
N VAL A 105 8.61 -7.23 5.06
CA VAL A 105 9.25 -8.53 4.82
C VAL A 105 9.33 -9.35 6.11
N SER A 106 9.63 -8.71 7.25
CA SER A 106 9.68 -9.39 8.55
C SER A 106 8.33 -9.99 8.91
N TRP A 107 7.22 -9.30 8.66
CA TRP A 107 5.88 -9.84 8.89
C TRP A 107 5.65 -11.15 8.11
N ALA A 108 6.04 -11.19 6.83
CA ALA A 108 5.93 -12.39 6.02
C ALA A 108 6.83 -13.53 6.56
N ILE A 109 8.09 -13.25 6.86
CA ILE A 109 9.06 -14.25 7.35
C ILE A 109 8.62 -14.81 8.72
N PHE A 110 8.24 -13.96 9.67
CA PHE A 110 7.78 -14.40 10.99
C PHE A 110 6.48 -15.21 10.89
N GLY A 111 5.56 -14.80 10.02
CA GLY A 111 4.36 -15.58 9.73
C GLY A 111 4.68 -16.97 9.17
N LEU A 112 5.66 -17.06 8.26
CA LEU A 112 6.08 -18.33 7.66
C LEU A 112 6.75 -19.22 8.70
N PHE A 113 7.63 -18.65 9.52
CA PHE A 113 8.34 -19.34 10.57
C PHE A 113 7.37 -19.92 11.62
N GLU A 114 6.42 -19.13 12.12
CA GLU A 114 5.42 -19.63 13.05
C GLU A 114 4.50 -20.66 12.38
N HIS A 115 4.16 -20.49 11.11
CA HIS A 115 3.38 -21.47 10.35
C HIS A 115 4.10 -22.83 10.22
N ILE A 116 5.41 -22.83 9.98
CA ILE A 116 6.21 -24.06 9.88
C ILE A 116 6.38 -24.71 11.27
N THR A 117 6.77 -23.93 12.27
CA THR A 117 7.11 -24.45 13.61
C THR A 117 5.90 -24.96 14.40
N TRP A 118 4.72 -24.36 14.22
CA TRP A 118 3.49 -24.80 14.91
C TRP A 118 2.62 -25.78 14.10
N ALA A 119 3.11 -26.32 12.98
CA ALA A 119 2.35 -27.23 12.12
C ALA A 119 1.90 -28.54 12.79
N ASN A 120 2.61 -29.00 13.82
CA ASN A 120 2.41 -30.34 14.39
C ASN A 120 1.44 -30.41 15.59
N LYS A 121 0.75 -29.32 15.96
CA LYS A 121 -0.20 -29.34 17.10
C LYS A 121 -1.63 -29.64 16.63
N HIS A 122 -2.32 -30.56 17.31
CA HIS A 122 -3.63 -31.11 16.97
C HIS A 122 -4.81 -30.10 16.85
N GLN A 123 -4.64 -28.81 17.20
CA GLN A 123 -5.68 -27.77 17.16
C GLN A 123 -5.45 -26.75 16.03
N TYR A 124 -5.37 -27.23 14.78
CA TYR A 124 -4.94 -26.41 13.65
C TYR A 124 -6.06 -25.55 13.02
N LYS A 125 -7.29 -26.07 12.92
CA LYS A 125 -8.41 -25.32 12.32
C LYS A 125 -8.76 -24.07 13.12
N GLU A 126 -8.82 -24.22 14.44
CA GLU A 126 -9.23 -23.16 15.37
C GLU A 126 -8.26 -21.98 15.44
N ARG A 127 -6.96 -22.21 15.16
CA ARG A 127 -5.95 -21.13 15.24
C ARG A 127 -5.77 -20.38 13.93
N PHE A 128 -5.75 -21.07 12.80
CA PHE A 128 -5.23 -20.50 11.55
C PHE A 128 -6.31 -20.12 10.54
N ILE A 129 -7.50 -20.70 10.65
CA ILE A 129 -8.63 -20.35 9.77
C ILE A 129 -9.36 -19.17 10.43
N PRO A 130 -9.58 -18.06 9.71
CA PRO A 130 -10.35 -16.95 10.28
C PRO A 130 -11.76 -17.45 10.64
N MET A 131 -12.23 -17.11 11.85
CA MET A 131 -13.51 -17.63 12.37
C MET A 131 -14.70 -17.30 11.46
N ASN A 132 -14.63 -16.18 10.74
CA ASN A 132 -15.63 -15.78 9.77
C ASN A 132 -15.00 -15.59 8.39
N VAL A 133 -14.77 -16.71 7.69
CA VAL A 133 -14.23 -16.74 6.32
C VAL A 133 -15.12 -15.94 5.37
N SER A 134 -16.45 -16.05 5.49
CA SER A 134 -17.41 -15.32 4.65
C SER A 134 -17.23 -13.80 4.78
N PHE A 135 -17.04 -13.30 6.01
CA PHE A 135 -16.76 -11.89 6.25
C PHE A 135 -15.40 -11.48 5.66
N ALA A 136 -14.37 -12.32 5.80
CA ALA A 136 -13.05 -12.03 5.23
C ALA A 136 -13.11 -11.92 3.70
N ILE A 137 -13.80 -12.85 3.01
CA ILE A 137 -14.02 -12.81 1.56
C ILE A 137 -14.70 -11.50 1.16
N HIS A 138 -15.78 -11.12 1.85
CA HIS A 138 -16.48 -9.86 1.58
C HIS A 138 -15.56 -8.63 1.70
N ARG A 139 -14.72 -8.58 2.74
CA ARG A 139 -13.76 -7.48 2.94
C ARG A 139 -12.64 -7.46 1.90
N TYR A 140 -12.19 -8.62 1.44
CA TYR A 140 -11.23 -8.68 0.33
C TYR A 140 -11.88 -8.23 -0.99
N GLY A 141 -13.14 -8.59 -1.26
CA GLY A 141 -13.88 -8.11 -2.41
C GLY A 141 -14.04 -6.58 -2.43
N GLU A 142 -14.39 -5.98 -1.28
CA GLU A 142 -14.42 -4.51 -1.11
C GLU A 142 -13.05 -3.88 -1.35
N TRP A 143 -11.99 -4.48 -0.80
CA TRP A 143 -10.62 -4.02 -1.00
C TRP A 143 -10.21 -4.05 -2.48
N PHE A 144 -10.48 -5.13 -3.19
CA PHE A 144 -10.17 -5.23 -4.62
C PHE A 144 -10.98 -4.26 -5.47
N MET A 145 -12.26 -4.05 -5.15
CA MET A 145 -13.08 -3.04 -5.81
C MET A 145 -12.48 -1.64 -5.65
N LEU A 146 -11.92 -1.33 -4.47
CA LEU A 146 -11.19 -0.09 -4.23
C LEU A 146 -9.93 -0.01 -5.12
N MET A 147 -9.10 -1.05 -5.18
CA MET A 147 -7.89 -1.08 -6.02
C MET A 147 -8.19 -0.92 -7.52
N PHE A 148 -9.26 -1.55 -8.01
CA PHE A 148 -9.74 -1.36 -9.39
C PHE A 148 -10.23 0.07 -9.60
N GLY A 149 -11.00 0.62 -8.65
CA GLY A 149 -11.45 2.01 -8.66
C GLY A 149 -10.29 2.99 -8.75
N GLU A 150 -9.25 2.83 -7.93
CA GLU A 150 -8.06 3.67 -7.98
C GLU A 150 -7.31 3.56 -9.31
N SER A 151 -7.24 2.35 -9.87
CA SER A 151 -6.60 2.13 -11.16
C SER A 151 -7.33 2.90 -12.27
N ILE A 152 -8.67 2.89 -12.29
CA ILE A 152 -9.47 3.65 -13.26
C ILE A 152 -9.37 5.16 -13.01
N LEU A 153 -9.48 5.61 -11.75
CA LEU A 153 -9.35 7.02 -11.38
C LEU A 153 -7.98 7.59 -11.79
N SER A 154 -6.92 6.79 -11.70
CA SER A 154 -5.58 7.20 -12.12
C SER A 154 -5.48 7.53 -13.62
N LEU A 155 -6.32 6.91 -14.46
CA LEU A 155 -6.40 7.19 -15.90
C LEU A 155 -7.19 8.47 -16.18
N ILE A 156 -8.27 8.69 -15.44
CA ILE A 156 -9.16 9.85 -15.63
C ILE A 156 -8.46 11.16 -15.25
N ILE A 157 -7.53 11.13 -14.30
CA ILE A 157 -6.79 12.33 -13.85
C ILE A 157 -5.89 12.89 -14.96
N VAL A 158 -5.49 12.09 -15.97
CA VAL A 158 -4.63 12.56 -17.05
C VAL A 158 -5.44 13.39 -18.04
N GLY A 159 -5.36 14.71 -17.93
CA GLY A 159 -5.88 15.63 -18.93
C GLY A 159 -5.11 15.46 -20.24
N GLY A 160 -5.78 14.98 -21.29
CA GLY A 160 -5.24 14.87 -22.64
C GLY A 160 -5.83 15.90 -23.58
N ASP A 161 -5.19 16.04 -24.74
CA ASP A 161 -5.74 16.81 -25.86
C ASP A 161 -6.97 16.08 -26.44
N PRO A 162 -8.17 16.69 -26.42
CA PRO A 162 -9.39 16.08 -26.95
C PRO A 162 -9.36 15.84 -28.46
N GLU A 163 -8.35 16.31 -29.19
CA GLU A 163 -8.24 16.08 -30.63
C GLU A 163 -7.37 14.86 -31.00
N SER A 164 -6.62 14.28 -30.04
CA SER A 164 -5.70 13.17 -30.31
C SER A 164 -6.41 11.80 -30.30
N ALA A 165 -6.54 11.19 -31.49
CA ALA A 165 -7.07 9.83 -31.61
C ALA A 165 -6.26 8.78 -30.80
N LYS A 166 -4.93 8.95 -30.72
CA LYS A 166 -4.03 8.06 -29.97
C LYS A 166 -4.33 8.08 -28.47
N TYR A 167 -4.67 9.25 -27.93
CA TYR A 167 -5.07 9.41 -26.52
C TYR A 167 -6.31 8.58 -26.21
N TYR A 168 -7.38 8.72 -27.01
CA TYR A 168 -8.62 7.96 -26.79
C TYR A 168 -8.43 6.46 -26.91
N VAL A 169 -7.70 5.99 -27.93
CA VAL A 169 -7.44 4.55 -28.10
C VAL A 169 -6.72 4.00 -26.87
N THR A 170 -5.68 4.68 -26.38
CA THR A 170 -4.92 4.26 -25.21
C THR A 170 -5.78 4.31 -23.94
N PHE A 171 -6.53 5.40 -23.75
CA PHE A 171 -7.40 5.59 -22.58
C PHE A 171 -8.47 4.50 -22.50
N TYR A 172 -9.22 4.29 -23.58
CA TYR A 172 -10.27 3.26 -23.62
C TYR A 172 -9.67 1.85 -23.53
N SER A 173 -8.49 1.60 -24.11
CA SER A 173 -7.81 0.29 -23.96
C SER A 173 -7.44 0.00 -22.50
N GLY A 174 -6.99 1.02 -21.75
CA GLY A 174 -6.70 0.90 -20.32
C GLY A 174 -7.96 0.62 -19.51
N VAL A 175 -9.04 1.38 -19.74
CA VAL A 175 -10.33 1.18 -19.06
C VAL A 175 -10.90 -0.21 -19.34
N ILE A 176 -10.92 -0.66 -20.60
CA ILE A 176 -11.40 -1.99 -20.99
C ILE A 176 -10.56 -3.09 -20.34
N SER A 177 -9.23 -2.93 -20.32
CA SER A 177 -8.32 -3.90 -19.71
C SER A 177 -8.59 -4.06 -18.20
N ILE A 178 -8.79 -2.94 -17.48
CA ILE A 178 -9.11 -2.98 -16.04
C ILE A 178 -10.48 -3.62 -15.81
N ILE A 179 -11.49 -3.30 -16.61
CA ILE A 179 -12.84 -3.92 -16.51
C ILE A 179 -12.77 -5.42 -16.77
N LEU A 180 -11.99 -5.87 -17.77
CA LEU A 180 -11.80 -7.29 -18.05
C LEU A 180 -11.10 -8.00 -16.89
N LEU A 181 -10.06 -7.41 -16.31
CA LEU A 181 -9.39 -7.95 -15.13
C LEU A 181 -10.34 -8.04 -13.94
N GLN A 182 -11.14 -7.01 -13.68
CA GLN A 182 -12.17 -7.01 -12.65
C GLN A 182 -13.18 -8.16 -12.86
N ARG A 183 -13.66 -8.34 -14.09
CA ARG A 183 -14.59 -9.42 -14.43
C ARG A 183 -13.95 -10.80 -14.25
N ILE A 184 -12.70 -10.98 -14.67
CA ILE A 184 -11.97 -12.25 -14.51
C ILE A 184 -11.78 -12.56 -13.03
N HIS A 185 -11.40 -11.56 -12.23
CA HIS A 185 -11.20 -11.71 -10.78
C HIS A 185 -12.48 -12.19 -10.08
N PHE A 186 -13.57 -11.42 -10.16
CA PHE A 186 -14.82 -11.76 -9.45
C PHE A 186 -15.51 -13.02 -10.00
N ARG A 187 -15.29 -13.36 -11.26
CA ARG A 187 -15.80 -14.64 -11.82
C ARG A 187 -15.06 -15.84 -11.27
N ASN A 188 -13.76 -15.70 -10.97
CA ASN A 188 -12.92 -16.79 -10.49
C ASN A 188 -12.89 -16.89 -8.95
N GLU A 189 -13.46 -15.93 -8.23
CA GLU A 189 -13.53 -15.95 -6.77
C GLU A 189 -14.69 -16.85 -6.31
N PRO A 190 -14.42 -17.92 -5.55
CA PRO A 190 -15.48 -18.78 -5.03
C PRO A 190 -16.29 -18.03 -3.96
N HIS A 191 -17.61 -18.05 -4.10
CA HIS A 191 -18.53 -17.30 -3.24
C HIS A 191 -18.84 -18.03 -1.92
N HIS A 192 -18.63 -19.34 -1.87
CA HIS A 192 -18.86 -20.15 -0.68
C HIS A 192 -17.60 -20.24 0.18
N SER A 193 -17.74 -20.08 1.50
CA SER A 193 -16.64 -20.10 2.47
C SER A 193 -15.80 -21.38 2.40
N ASP A 194 -16.46 -22.52 2.15
CA ASP A 194 -15.86 -23.84 2.24
C ASP A 194 -15.00 -24.17 1.01
N GLU A 195 -15.32 -23.57 -0.13
CA GLU A 195 -14.57 -23.70 -1.38
C GLU A 195 -13.42 -22.70 -1.47
N HIS A 196 -13.48 -21.62 -0.67
CA HIS A 196 -12.50 -20.55 -0.68
C HIS A 196 -11.15 -20.98 -0.10
N ALA A 197 -10.06 -20.44 -0.65
CA ALA A 197 -8.68 -20.72 -0.24
C ALA A 197 -8.44 -20.52 1.27
N LEU A 198 -9.12 -19.54 1.87
CA LEU A 198 -9.09 -19.24 3.31
C LEU A 198 -9.72 -20.32 4.18
N GLY A 199 -10.77 -21.01 3.69
CA GLY A 199 -11.48 -22.06 4.42
C GLY A 199 -10.93 -23.46 4.14
N ARG A 200 -10.38 -23.68 2.93
CA ARG A 200 -10.00 -25.01 2.44
C ARG A 200 -8.81 -25.63 3.16
N SER A 201 -7.72 -24.87 3.35
CA SER A 201 -6.53 -25.39 4.04
C SER A 201 -5.69 -24.27 4.66
N ARG A 202 -4.92 -24.63 5.69
CA ARG A 202 -4.02 -23.71 6.40
C ARG A 202 -2.99 -23.07 5.47
N HIS A 203 -2.37 -23.88 4.61
CA HIS A 203 -1.36 -23.41 3.67
C HIS A 203 -1.99 -22.50 2.63
N SER A 204 -3.15 -22.91 2.09
CA SER A 204 -3.89 -22.10 1.12
C SER A 204 -4.31 -20.75 1.71
N SER A 205 -4.78 -20.72 2.96
CA SER A 205 -5.13 -19.47 3.65
C SER A 205 -3.91 -18.57 3.83
N TYR A 206 -2.77 -19.12 4.24
CA TYR A 206 -1.55 -18.34 4.43
C TYR A 206 -1.02 -17.77 3.10
N PHE A 207 -0.93 -18.59 2.05
CA PHE A 207 -0.52 -18.14 0.73
C PHE A 207 -1.48 -17.08 0.17
N TYR A 208 -2.78 -17.26 0.34
CA TYR A 208 -3.78 -16.28 -0.07
C TYR A 208 -3.52 -14.92 0.60
N THR A 209 -3.29 -14.90 1.92
CA THR A 209 -3.01 -13.67 2.67
C THR A 209 -1.74 -12.94 2.20
N ILE A 210 -0.72 -13.65 1.71
CA ILE A 210 0.49 -13.04 1.12
C ILE A 210 0.23 -12.54 -0.31
N LEU A 211 -0.49 -13.32 -1.11
CA LEU A 211 -0.73 -13.00 -2.50
C LEU A 211 -1.68 -11.81 -2.67
N VAL A 212 -2.62 -11.59 -1.76
CA VAL A 212 -3.57 -10.46 -1.83
C VAL A 212 -2.86 -9.10 -1.91
N PRO A 213 -1.93 -8.72 -0.99
CA PRO A 213 -1.17 -7.48 -1.12
C PRO A 213 -0.35 -7.38 -2.41
N LEU A 214 0.31 -8.47 -2.82
CA LEU A 214 1.10 -8.49 -4.05
C LEU A 214 0.22 -8.25 -5.28
N TYR A 215 -0.91 -8.94 -5.36
CA TYR A 215 -1.89 -8.78 -6.42
C TYR A 215 -2.46 -7.36 -6.45
N SER A 216 -2.74 -6.78 -5.28
CA SER A 216 -3.20 -5.37 -5.17
C SER A 216 -2.16 -4.39 -5.72
N ALA A 217 -0.87 -4.59 -5.40
CA ALA A 217 0.21 -3.77 -5.94
C ALA A 217 0.33 -3.89 -7.46
N VAL A 218 0.16 -5.10 -8.01
CA VAL A 218 0.16 -5.34 -9.47
C VAL A 218 -1.01 -4.63 -10.14
N LEU A 219 -2.23 -4.68 -9.56
CA LEU A 219 -3.40 -3.97 -10.10
C LEU A 219 -3.15 -2.47 -10.21
N ILE A 220 -2.61 -1.86 -9.15
CA ILE A 220 -2.23 -0.45 -9.15
C ILE A 220 -1.16 -0.17 -10.21
N ALA A 221 -0.12 -1.01 -10.29
CA ALA A 221 0.96 -0.84 -11.25
C ALA A 221 0.46 -0.85 -12.70
N ILE A 222 -0.56 -1.66 -13.02
CA ILE A 222 -1.22 -1.65 -14.32
C ILE A 222 -1.87 -0.29 -14.59
N GLY A 223 -2.63 0.26 -13.64
CA GLY A 223 -3.21 1.61 -13.77
C GLY A 223 -2.15 2.69 -14.00
N VAL A 224 -1.06 2.65 -13.21
CA VAL A 224 0.08 3.57 -13.35
C VAL A 224 0.78 3.42 -14.70
N SER A 225 0.93 2.20 -15.23
CA SER A 225 1.57 1.98 -16.54
C SER A 225 0.79 2.62 -17.68
N TYR A 226 -0.53 2.48 -17.70
CA TYR A 226 -1.40 3.13 -18.68
C TYR A 226 -1.40 4.65 -18.51
N LYS A 227 -1.39 5.15 -17.26
CA LYS A 227 -1.20 6.57 -16.97
C LYS A 227 0.09 7.08 -17.62
N MET A 228 1.22 6.39 -17.45
CA MET A 228 2.51 6.77 -18.07
C MET A 228 2.45 6.76 -19.60
N PHE A 229 1.82 5.76 -20.22
CA PHE A 229 1.62 5.77 -21.68
C PHE A 229 0.80 6.97 -22.17
N LEU A 230 -0.25 7.35 -21.43
CA LEU A 230 -1.03 8.55 -21.75
C LEU A 230 -0.18 9.82 -21.66
N TYR A 231 0.71 9.93 -20.66
CA TYR A 231 1.66 11.04 -20.57
C TYR A 231 2.58 11.10 -21.80
N ASP A 232 3.17 9.98 -22.20
CA ASP A 232 4.08 9.97 -23.35
C ASP A 232 3.38 10.46 -24.63
N PHE A 233 2.13 10.05 -24.88
CA PHE A 233 1.38 10.52 -26.05
C PHE A 233 1.01 11.99 -26.01
N VAL A 234 0.73 12.55 -24.83
CA VAL A 234 0.34 13.97 -24.69
C VAL A 234 1.56 14.89 -24.80
N TYR A 235 2.71 14.49 -24.26
CA TYR A 235 3.86 15.39 -24.10
C TYR A 235 4.95 15.20 -25.16
N VAL A 236 5.16 13.99 -25.68
CA VAL A 236 6.24 13.72 -26.66
C VAL A 236 5.82 14.13 -28.07
N ASP A 237 4.57 13.87 -28.48
CA ASP A 237 4.10 14.15 -29.85
C ASP A 237 3.96 15.67 -30.12
N ASN A 238 3.80 16.48 -29.07
CA ASN A 238 3.67 17.93 -29.18
C ASN A 238 5.01 18.68 -29.39
N GLY A 239 6.14 17.96 -29.58
CA GLY A 239 7.43 18.55 -29.94
C GLY A 239 8.00 19.56 -28.94
N SER A 240 7.37 19.68 -27.77
CA SER A 240 7.73 20.66 -26.76
C SER A 240 8.83 20.05 -25.88
N ASN A 241 10.07 20.50 -26.09
CA ASN A 241 11.18 20.34 -25.15
C ASN A 241 10.88 20.93 -23.75
N SER A 242 9.70 21.53 -23.54
CA SER A 242 9.17 21.77 -22.21
C SER A 242 8.66 20.45 -21.63
N ARG A 243 9.62 19.63 -21.20
CA ARG A 243 9.50 18.81 -20.00
C ARG A 243 9.24 19.77 -18.84
N ARG A 244 8.07 20.40 -18.81
CA ARG A 244 7.51 21.08 -17.65
C ARG A 244 7.21 19.96 -16.66
N VAL A 245 8.29 19.51 -16.03
CA VAL A 245 8.29 18.86 -14.74
C VAL A 245 7.35 19.70 -13.88
N LEU A 246 6.19 19.11 -13.61
CA LEU A 246 5.28 19.39 -12.52
C LEU A 246 5.43 20.79 -11.92
N ALA A 247 4.55 21.71 -12.34
CA ALA A 247 4.36 23.05 -11.80
C ALA A 247 3.91 23.03 -10.32
N ALA A 248 4.80 22.55 -9.44
CA ALA A 248 4.72 22.65 -8.00
C ALA A 248 5.91 23.42 -7.40
N GLU A 249 6.95 23.75 -8.18
CA GLU A 249 8.16 24.44 -7.69
C GLU A 249 8.21 25.94 -8.00
N ASP A 250 7.56 26.45 -9.06
CA ASP A 250 7.72 27.87 -9.45
C ASP A 250 6.89 28.88 -8.64
N SER A 251 6.15 28.44 -7.62
CA SER A 251 5.40 29.38 -6.75
C SER A 251 6.20 29.90 -5.55
N ALA A 252 7.41 29.40 -5.32
CA ALA A 252 8.16 29.67 -4.09
C ALA A 252 9.38 30.60 -4.24
N SER A 253 9.81 30.94 -5.46
CA SER A 253 11.09 31.65 -5.69
C SER A 253 10.99 33.11 -6.16
N THR A 254 9.79 33.68 -6.29
CA THR A 254 9.63 35.12 -6.61
C THR A 254 9.30 35.97 -5.36
N GLY A 255 9.98 35.68 -4.26
CA GLY A 255 10.06 36.56 -3.08
C GLY A 255 11.27 37.48 -3.23
N ASP A 256 11.13 38.49 -4.09
CA ASP A 256 12.15 39.49 -4.38
C ASP A 256 12.57 40.23 -3.10
N SER A 257 13.87 40.17 -2.81
CA SER A 257 14.52 40.89 -1.71
C SER A 257 14.63 42.37 -2.09
N SER A 258 13.65 43.18 -1.70
CA SER A 258 13.80 44.63 -1.67
C SER A 258 13.27 45.19 -0.35
N TYR A 259 14.14 45.15 0.66
CA TYR A 259 14.06 46.04 1.82
C TYR A 259 15.39 46.79 1.93
N ASP A 260 15.54 47.78 1.05
CA ASP A 260 16.33 48.97 1.32
C ASP A 260 15.43 50.00 2.02
N ARG A 261 15.66 50.20 3.33
CA ARG A 261 15.62 51.50 4.02
C ARG A 261 15.97 51.38 5.50
#